data_AF-A0A926YY36-F1
#
_entry.id   AF-A0A926YY36-F1
#
_cell.length_a   1.000
_cell.length_b   1.000
_cell.length_c   1.000
_cell.angle_alpha   90.00
_cell.angle_beta   90.00
_cell.angle_gamma   90.00
#
_symmetry.space_group_name_H-M   'P 1'
#
loop_
_entity.id
_entity.type
_entity.pdbx_description
1 polymer ?
#
loop_
_entity_poly.entity_id
_entity_poly.type
_entity_poly.pdbx_seq_one_letter_code
_entity_poly.pdbx_strand_id
1 'polypeptide(L)'
;MADQLNRAIVKGTSQGIEAGAVEYAQQGIRINSVSAGFINTPLNTPEIPDFSKSLALMGRLGKVKEIVDAVFYLIETQFTTGEILHVDGTTFAGK
;
A
#
# COMPACT_ATOMS: atom_id res chain seq x y z
N MET A 1 -6.60 -1.35 -29.32
CA MET A 1 -7.29 -2.34 -28.46
C MET A 1 -7.35 -1.75 -27.07
N ALA A 2 -8.55 -1.65 -26.50
CA ALA A 2 -8.77 -0.96 -25.25
C ALA A 2 -7.97 -1.63 -24.11
N ASP A 3 -7.22 -0.79 -23.40
CA ASP A 3 -6.51 -1.06 -22.15
C ASP A 3 -7.54 -1.37 -21.05
N GLN A 4 -8.07 -2.59 -21.06
CA GLN A 4 -9.00 -3.04 -20.02
C GLN A 4 -8.22 -3.18 -18.72
N LEU A 5 -8.57 -2.33 -17.75
CA LEU A 5 -7.96 -2.20 -16.41
C LEU A 5 -8.02 -3.53 -15.61
N ASN A 6 -7.10 -4.46 -15.88
CA ASN A 6 -6.98 -5.73 -15.14
C ASN A 6 -6.06 -5.61 -13.92
N ARG A 7 -6.30 -4.61 -13.07
CA ARG A 7 -5.43 -4.30 -11.92
C ARG A 7 -6.25 -3.87 -10.72
N ALA A 8 -5.99 -4.49 -9.57
CA ALA A 8 -6.62 -4.18 -8.30
C ALA A 8 -5.57 -3.94 -7.22
N ILE A 9 -5.78 -2.87 -6.44
CA ILE A 9 -5.08 -2.65 -5.17
C ILE A 9 -6.09 -2.75 -4.05
N VAL A 10 -5.84 -3.65 -3.12
CA VAL A 10 -6.81 -4.02 -2.07
C VAL A 10 -6.16 -3.91 -0.71
N LYS A 11 -6.93 -3.50 0.30
CA LYS A 11 -6.54 -3.63 1.71
C LYS A 11 -6.97 -5.02 2.19
N GLY A 12 -6.04 -5.82 2.70
CA GLY A 12 -6.33 -7.17 3.14
C GLY A 12 -5.20 -7.78 3.94
N THR A 13 -5.43 -8.97 4.48
CA THR A 13 -4.39 -9.78 5.09
C THR A 13 -3.45 -10.31 4.00
N SER A 14 -2.20 -10.60 4.35
CA SER A 14 -1.23 -11.13 3.39
C SER A 14 -1.73 -12.38 2.66
N GLN A 15 -2.34 -13.28 3.42
CA GLN A 15 -2.96 -14.51 2.89
C GLN A 15 -4.07 -14.21 1.88
N GLY A 16 -4.90 -13.20 2.13
CA GLY A 16 -5.96 -12.82 1.19
C GLY A 16 -5.44 -12.20 -0.10
N ILE A 17 -4.36 -11.42 -0.02
CA ILE A 17 -3.69 -10.85 -1.20
C ILE A 17 -3.05 -11.94 -2.05
N GLU A 18 -2.32 -12.88 -1.42
CA GLU A 18 -1.71 -14.02 -2.11
C GLU A 18 -2.76 -14.94 -2.74
N ALA A 19 -3.80 -15.30 -2.00
CA ALA A 19 -4.87 -16.18 -2.50
C ALA A 19 -5.60 -15.54 -3.69
N GLY A 20 -5.97 -14.27 -3.59
CA GLY A 20 -6.60 -13.56 -4.70
C GLY A 20 -5.66 -13.43 -5.89
N ALA A 21 -4.38 -13.13 -5.68
CA ALA A 21 -3.42 -13.06 -6.78
C ALA A 21 -3.33 -14.37 -7.57
N VAL A 22 -3.36 -15.52 -6.88
CA VAL A 22 -3.37 -16.85 -7.52
C VAL A 22 -4.69 -17.11 -8.25
N GLU A 23 -5.83 -16.85 -7.60
CA GLU A 23 -7.17 -17.10 -8.14
C GLU A 23 -7.41 -16.33 -9.45
N TYR A 24 -6.94 -15.09 -9.52
CA TYR A 24 -7.23 -14.15 -10.59
C TYR A 24 -6.14 -14.06 -11.68
N ALA A 25 -4.97 -14.69 -11.47
CA ALA A 25 -3.83 -14.61 -12.39
C ALA A 25 -4.17 -15.10 -13.81
N GLN A 26 -4.93 -16.20 -13.94
CA GLN A 26 -5.29 -16.74 -15.27
C GLN A 26 -6.26 -15.84 -16.04
N GLN A 27 -7.01 -14.97 -15.35
CA GLN A 27 -7.85 -13.96 -16.01
C GLN A 27 -7.06 -12.67 -16.33
N GLY A 28 -5.75 -12.68 -16.12
CA GLY A 28 -4.87 -11.54 -16.34
C GLY A 28 -5.06 -10.42 -15.32
N ILE A 29 -5.77 -10.66 -14.22
CA ILE A 29 -6.01 -9.68 -13.16
C ILE A 29 -4.91 -9.81 -12.11
N ARG A 30 -4.29 -8.68 -11.78
CA ARG A 30 -3.27 -8.59 -10.73
C ARG A 30 -3.86 -8.00 -9.47
N ILE A 31 -3.51 -8.59 -8.33
CA ILE A 31 -3.94 -8.16 -7.00
C ILE A 31 -2.70 -7.86 -6.17
N ASN A 32 -2.56 -6.63 -5.70
CA ASN A 32 -1.47 -6.21 -4.82
C ASN A 32 -2.02 -5.36 -3.67
N SER A 33 -1.17 -5.05 -2.70
CA SER A 33 -1.50 -4.18 -1.57
C SER A 33 -0.43 -3.13 -1.30
N VAL A 34 -0.86 -1.98 -0.80
CA VAL A 34 0.02 -0.95 -0.22
C VAL A 34 -0.28 -0.89 1.27
N SER A 35 0.68 -1.34 2.08
CA SER A 35 0.63 -1.27 3.54
C SER A 35 1.19 0.07 4.00
N ALA A 36 0.30 1.02 4.27
CA ALA A 36 0.66 2.36 4.67
C ALA A 36 0.93 2.45 6.18
N GLY A 37 1.99 3.18 6.57
CA GLY A 37 2.22 3.59 7.95
C GLY A 37 1.43 4.84 8.33
N PHE A 38 1.98 5.65 9.23
CA PHE A 38 1.34 6.92 9.61
C PHE A 38 1.46 7.97 8.49
N ILE A 39 0.36 8.23 7.78
CA ILE A 39 0.31 9.20 6.68
C ILE A 39 -0.38 10.49 7.11
N ASN A 40 0.20 11.63 6.73
CA ASN A 40 -0.40 12.93 6.93
C ASN A 40 -1.59 13.11 5.99
N THR A 41 -2.80 13.05 6.53
CA THR A 41 -4.06 13.24 5.80
C THR A 41 -4.92 14.29 6.51
N PRO A 42 -5.88 14.93 5.81
CA PRO A 42 -6.82 15.87 6.43
C PRO A 42 -7.68 15.27 7.56
N LEU A 43 -7.73 13.94 7.68
CA LEU A 43 -8.46 13.23 8.74
C LEU A 43 -7.70 13.20 10.08
N ASN A 44 -6.43 13.60 10.11
CA ASN A 44 -5.67 13.62 11.35
C ASN A 44 -6.18 14.74 12.27
N THR A 45 -6.62 14.39 13.49
CA THR A 45 -6.94 15.38 14.50
C THR A 45 -5.65 16.08 14.98
N PRO A 46 -5.72 17.31 15.52
CA PRO A 46 -4.54 18.08 15.91
C PRO A 46 -3.64 17.42 16.97
N GLU A 47 -4.16 16.45 17.72
CA GLU A 47 -3.50 15.78 18.86
C GLU A 47 -2.72 14.51 18.46
N ILE A 48 -3.02 13.94 17.29
CA ILE A 48 -2.39 12.73 16.73
C ILE A 48 -0.95 12.93 16.20
N PRO A 49 -0.52 14.11 15.68
CA PRO A 49 0.72 14.21 14.92
C PRO A 49 1.98 13.90 15.71
N ASP A 50 2.07 14.27 16.99
CA ASP A 50 3.33 14.19 17.72
C ASP A 50 3.63 12.79 18.26
N PHE A 51 2.59 12.05 18.66
CA PHE A 51 2.71 10.63 18.99
C PHE A 51 2.97 9.77 17.73
N SER A 52 2.24 10.02 16.64
CA SER A 52 2.45 9.26 15.40
C SER A 52 3.83 9.52 14.76
N LYS A 53 4.38 10.74 14.89
CA LYS A 53 5.75 11.04 14.45
C LYS A 53 6.80 10.31 15.27
N SER A 54 6.63 10.18 16.59
CA SER A 54 7.60 9.49 17.45
C SER A 54 7.65 7.99 17.19
N LEU A 55 6.56 7.41 16.69
CA LEU A 55 6.50 6.00 16.29
C LEU A 55 7.13 5.74 14.91
N ALA A 56 7.22 6.73 14.03
CA ALA A 56 7.89 6.56 12.75
C ALA A 56 9.42 6.65 12.95
N LEU A 57 10.17 5.60 12.58
CA LEU A 57 11.64 5.61 12.73
C LEU A 57 12.32 6.68 11.87
N MET A 58 11.68 7.08 10.77
CA MET A 58 12.10 8.24 9.96
C MET A 58 11.73 9.60 10.57
N GLY A 59 11.15 9.64 11.77
CA GLY A 59 10.87 10.86 12.54
C GLY A 59 9.81 11.78 11.94
N ARG A 60 9.02 11.29 10.97
CA ARG A 60 7.99 12.07 10.28
C ARG A 60 6.82 11.20 9.85
N LEU A 61 5.68 11.84 9.64
CA LEU A 61 4.57 11.25 8.91
C LEU A 61 4.93 11.11 7.42
N GLY A 62 4.44 10.04 6.80
CA GLY A 62 4.42 9.92 5.35
C GLY A 62 3.47 10.95 4.72
N LYS A 63 3.62 11.20 3.43
CA LYS A 63 2.76 12.09 2.63
C LYS A 63 1.85 11.26 1.75
N VAL A 64 0.64 11.75 1.47
CA VAL A 64 -0.29 11.10 0.52
C VAL A 64 0.38 10.80 -0.83
N LYS A 65 1.22 11.73 -1.32
CA LYS A 65 2.05 11.57 -2.53
C LYS A 65 2.85 10.26 -2.53
N GLU A 66 3.42 9.86 -1.40
CA GLU A 66 4.26 8.66 -1.30
C GLU A 66 3.42 7.37 -1.44
N ILE A 67 2.18 7.38 -0.93
CA ILE A 67 1.22 6.29 -1.16
C ILE A 67 0.80 6.23 -2.63
N VAL A 68 0.52 7.38 -3.24
CA VAL A 68 0.14 7.47 -4.66
C VAL A 68 1.25 6.94 -5.56
N ASP A 69 2.51 7.31 -5.29
CA ASP A 69 3.66 6.85 -6.06
C ASP A 69 3.84 5.33 -5.95
N ALA A 70 3.64 4.76 -4.76
CA ALA A 70 3.66 3.31 -4.55
C ALA A 70 2.53 2.57 -5.30
N VAL A 71 1.34 3.17 -5.33
CA VAL A 71 0.22 2.67 -6.14
C VAL A 71 0.58 2.67 -7.62
N PHE A 72 1.14 3.76 -8.15
CA PHE A 72 1.58 3.83 -9.55
C PHE A 72 2.63 2.78 -9.86
N TYR A 73 3.63 2.59 -8.98
CA TYR A 73 4.63 1.54 -9.13
C TYR A 73 4.00 0.15 -9.32
N LEU A 74 3.07 -0.26 -8.44
CA LEU A 74 2.40 -1.57 -8.54
C LEU A 74 1.46 -1.69 -9.76
N ILE A 75 0.93 -0.56 -10.22
CA ILE A 75 0.03 -0.47 -11.36
C ILE A 75 0.82 -0.61 -12.67
N GLU A 76 1.99 0.03 -12.78
CA GLU A 76 2.82 0.03 -13.99
C GLU A 76 3.51 -1.32 -14.25
N THR A 77 3.88 -2.05 -13.20
CA THR A 77 4.51 -3.37 -13.34
C THR A 77 3.51 -4.40 -13.90
N GLN A 78 3.88 -5.11 -14.97
CA GLN A 78 2.98 -6.08 -15.62
C GLN A 78 3.12 -7.51 -15.10
N PHE A 79 4.16 -7.80 -14.34
CA PHE A 79 4.47 -9.15 -13.83
C PHE A 79 4.51 -9.22 -12.30
N THR A 80 3.93 -8.23 -11.62
CA THR A 80 3.85 -8.17 -10.15
C THR A 80 2.40 -8.36 -9.70
N THR A 81 2.15 -9.45 -8.98
CA THR A 81 0.87 -9.81 -8.34
C THR A 81 1.18 -10.55 -7.03
N GLY A 82 0.31 -10.42 -6.03
CA GLY A 82 0.49 -10.98 -4.68
C GLY A 82 1.37 -10.14 -3.75
N GLU A 83 1.83 -8.96 -4.19
CA GLU A 83 2.79 -8.15 -3.43
C GLU A 83 2.12 -7.31 -2.34
N ILE A 84 2.85 -7.09 -1.23
CA ILE A 84 2.48 -6.17 -0.16
C ILE A 84 3.59 -5.15 0.00
N LEU A 85 3.42 -4.03 -0.69
CA LEU A 85 4.39 -2.95 -0.65
C LEU A 85 4.21 -2.12 0.63
N HIS A 86 5.21 -2.14 1.49
CA HIS A 86 5.22 -1.36 2.73
C HIS A 86 5.68 0.07 2.45
N VAL A 87 4.85 1.04 2.85
CA VAL A 87 5.10 2.49 2.67
C VAL A 87 4.84 3.18 4.01
N ASP A 88 5.75 2.94 4.94
CA ASP A 88 5.51 3.20 6.36
C ASP A 88 6.67 3.87 7.10
N GLY A 89 7.80 4.13 6.42
CA GLY A 89 9.02 4.66 7.04
C GLY A 89 9.53 3.80 8.21
N THR A 90 9.17 2.51 8.20
CA THR A 90 9.32 1.50 9.24
C THR A 90 8.96 2.03 10.62
N THR A 91 7.67 2.24 10.82
CA THR A 91 7.03 2.54 12.10
C THR A 91 7.40 1.48 13.17
N PHE A 92 7.58 1.83 14.46
CA PHE A 92 7.93 0.93 15.59
C PHE A 92 6.85 -0.16 15.87
N ALA A 93 5.81 -0.27 15.06
CA ALA A 93 4.91 -1.42 15.04
C ALA A 93 5.50 -2.53 14.16
N GLY A 94 6.69 -3.01 14.55
CA GLY A 94 7.19 -4.28 14.05
C GLY A 94 6.31 -5.42 14.54
N LYS A 95 6.35 -6.55 13.83
CA LYS A 95 5.84 -7.86 14.25
C LYS A 95 5.91 -8.12 15.75
#